data_AF-A0A536MJ27-F1
#
_entry.id   AF-A0A536MJ27-F1
#
_cell.length_a   1.000
_cell.length_b   1.000
_cell.length_c   1.000
_cell.angle_alpha   90.00
_cell.angle_beta   90.00
_cell.angle_gamma   90.00
#
_symmetry.space_group_name_H-M   'P 1'
#
loop_
_entity.id
_entity.type
_entity.pdbx_description
1 polymer ?
#
loop_
_entity_poly.entity_id
_entity_poly.type
_entity_poly.pdbx_seq_one_letter_code
_entity_poly.pdbx_strand_id
1 'polypeptide(L)'
;MAALKNLGIERAAIRAAVEAMIQANPGKLIEQIVPTASVKRVIELAFEEARRDNSNGVGTGHLLVGLMLEKDGIAAKALRELNVMIDSVRAELARLQDAGVTEAVRGVARPAILARHLDLADEQGKPITIDIVFPPDYSEQQCTEVASRIQSAVQGRQS
;
A
#
# COMPACT_ATOMS: atom_id res chain seq x y z
N MET A 1 0.94 15.12 1.69
CA MET A 1 0.63 16.29 2.58
C MET A 1 0.05 17.50 1.85
N ALA A 2 0.04 17.53 0.51
CA ALA A 2 -0.44 18.67 -0.28
C ALA A 2 -1.92 19.02 -0.03
N ALA A 3 -2.79 18.03 0.18
CA ALA A 3 -4.23 18.27 0.36
C ALA A 3 -4.55 19.16 1.57
N LEU A 4 -4.02 18.84 2.76
CA LEU A 4 -4.25 19.65 3.97
C LEU A 4 -3.66 21.06 3.82
N LYS A 5 -2.49 21.18 3.19
CA LYS A 5 -1.88 22.49 2.92
C LYS A 5 -2.74 23.33 1.98
N ASN A 6 -3.30 22.73 0.94
CA ASN A 6 -4.19 23.41 -0.01
C ASN A 6 -5.53 23.82 0.62
N LEU A 7 -5.96 23.11 1.67
CA LEU A 7 -7.07 23.52 2.54
C LEU A 7 -6.67 24.59 3.58
N GLY A 8 -5.43 25.12 3.52
CA GLY A 8 -4.93 26.15 4.43
C GLY A 8 -4.48 25.64 5.79
N ILE A 9 -4.34 24.32 5.96
CA ILE A 9 -3.97 23.70 7.23
C ILE A 9 -2.46 23.44 7.26
N GLU A 10 -1.77 24.18 8.11
CA GLU A 10 -0.34 24.04 8.32
C GLU A 10 -0.02 22.87 9.26
N ARG A 11 1.11 22.20 8.99
CA ARG A 11 1.59 21.07 9.82
C ARG A 11 1.75 21.44 11.30
N ALA A 12 2.15 22.68 11.57
CA ALA A 12 2.32 23.19 12.92
C ALA A 12 1.00 23.22 13.70
N ALA A 13 -0.11 23.61 13.05
CA ALA A 13 -1.43 23.62 13.67
C ALA A 13 -1.91 22.21 14.00
N ILE A 14 -1.73 21.26 13.07
CA ILE A 14 -2.07 19.84 13.31
C ILE A 14 -1.27 19.28 14.48
N ARG A 15 0.04 19.56 14.53
CA ARG A 15 0.90 19.12 15.63
C ARG A 15 0.42 19.68 16.97
N ALA A 16 0.14 20.98 17.04
CA ALA A 16 -0.33 21.61 18.27
C ALA A 16 -1.66 21.02 18.75
N ALA A 17 -2.61 20.78 17.84
CA ALA A 17 -3.88 20.14 18.18
C ALA A 17 -3.70 18.71 18.73
N VAL A 18 -2.83 17.92 18.09
CA VAL A 18 -2.53 16.55 18.57
C VAL A 18 -1.82 16.56 19.92
N GLU A 19 -0.85 17.47 20.11
CA GLU A 19 -0.13 17.60 21.38
C GLU A 19 -1.05 18.03 22.53
N ALA A 20 -2.03 18.90 22.26
CA ALA A 20 -3.04 19.29 23.25
C ALA A 20 -3.94 18.12 23.70
N MET A 21 -4.12 17.11 22.85
CA MET A 21 -4.93 15.92 23.14
C MET A 21 -4.15 14.78 23.80
N ILE A 22 -2.81 14.81 23.73
CA ILE A 22 -1.96 13.76 24.26
C ILE A 22 -1.33 14.23 25.57
N GLN A 23 -1.61 13.50 26.65
CA GLN A 23 -0.85 13.68 27.88
C GLN A 23 0.57 13.14 27.65
N ALA A 24 1.56 14.04 27.57
CA ALA A 24 2.95 13.64 27.56
C ALA A 24 3.27 12.88 28.85
N ASN A 25 3.91 11.73 28.73
CA ASN A 25 4.42 10.97 29.87
C ASN A 25 5.95 10.87 29.77
N PRO A 26 6.66 11.98 30.06
CA PRO A 26 8.11 12.01 29.98
C PRO A 26 8.69 11.05 31.04
N GLY A 27 9.38 9.99 30.57
CA GLY A 27 10.03 9.01 31.45
C GLY A 27 9.70 7.54 31.16
N LYS A 28 8.70 7.26 30.30
CA LYS A 28 8.44 5.89 29.86
C LYS A 28 9.41 5.52 28.72
N LEU A 29 10.39 4.67 29.02
CA LEU A 29 11.21 4.03 27.99
C LEU A 29 10.28 3.21 27.10
N ILE A 30 10.18 3.58 25.82
CA ILE A 30 9.42 2.80 24.85
C ILE A 30 10.34 1.70 24.34
N GLU A 31 10.23 0.51 24.93
CA GLU A 31 10.97 -0.68 24.48
C GLU A 31 10.42 -1.23 23.16
N GLN A 32 9.11 -1.10 22.92
CA GLN A 32 8.46 -1.55 21.69
C GLN A 32 7.23 -0.69 21.35
N ILE A 33 7.08 -0.33 20.08
CA ILE A 33 5.88 0.31 19.55
C ILE A 33 4.92 -0.77 19.06
N VAL A 34 3.81 -0.97 19.77
CA VAL A 34 2.75 -1.90 19.38
C VAL A 34 1.59 -1.11 18.75
N PRO A 35 1.13 -1.46 17.54
CA PRO A 35 -0.03 -0.84 16.93
C PRO A 35 -1.28 -0.98 17.81
N THR A 36 -1.96 0.13 18.07
CA THR A 36 -3.23 0.12 18.78
C THR A 36 -4.34 -0.46 17.90
N ALA A 37 -5.48 -0.81 18.50
CA ALA A 37 -6.68 -1.19 17.75
C ALA A 37 -7.11 -0.09 16.76
N SER A 38 -6.97 1.18 17.15
CA SER A 38 -7.21 2.34 16.27
C SER A 38 -6.29 2.33 15.04
N VAL A 39 -4.99 2.05 15.20
CA VAL A 39 -4.06 1.95 14.05
C VAL A 39 -4.50 0.85 13.07
N LYS A 40 -4.88 -0.34 13.58
CA LYS A 40 -5.39 -1.41 12.72
C LYS A 40 -6.64 -0.99 11.96
N ARG A 41 -7.57 -0.31 12.66
CA ARG A 41 -8.81 0.17 12.06
C ARG A 41 -8.57 1.22 10.97
N VAL A 42 -7.65 2.16 11.19
CA VAL A 42 -7.24 3.15 10.18
C VAL A 42 -6.73 2.48 8.91
N ILE A 43 -5.92 1.42 9.05
CA ILE A 43 -5.38 0.69 7.91
C ILE A 43 -6.51 0.01 7.13
N GLU A 44 -7.45 -0.67 7.81
CA GLU A 44 -8.62 -1.29 7.17
C GLU A 44 -9.44 -0.26 6.38
N LEU A 45 -9.73 0.89 6.99
CA LEU A 45 -10.47 1.98 6.36
C LEU A 45 -9.72 2.55 5.15
N ALA A 46 -8.40 2.67 5.21
CA ALA A 46 -7.58 3.11 4.09
C ALA A 46 -7.60 2.11 2.92
N PHE A 47 -7.65 0.81 3.21
CA PHE A 47 -7.83 -0.23 2.18
C PHE A 47 -9.24 -0.20 1.58
N GLU A 48 -10.28 0.01 2.38
CA GLU A 48 -11.64 0.22 1.88
C GLU A 48 -11.72 1.43 0.96
N GLU A 49 -11.07 2.52 1.35
CA GLU A 49 -11.03 3.74 0.54
C GLU A 49 -10.31 3.54 -0.79
N ALA A 50 -9.13 2.93 -0.77
CA ALA A 50 -8.39 2.62 -2.00
C ALA A 50 -9.21 1.75 -2.96
N ARG A 51 -10.01 0.80 -2.44
CA ARG A 51 -10.92 -0.01 -3.25
C ARG A 51 -12.07 0.79 -3.83
N ARG A 52 -12.65 1.74 -3.08
CA ARG A 52 -13.72 2.62 -3.56
C ARG A 52 -13.26 3.48 -4.74
N ASP A 53 -12.01 3.94 -4.67
CA ASP A 53 -11.41 4.79 -5.71
C ASP A 53 -10.78 3.97 -6.86
N ASN A 54 -10.95 2.63 -6.87
CA ASN A 54 -10.31 1.70 -7.82
C ASN A 54 -8.79 1.88 -7.95
N SER A 55 -8.13 2.27 -6.85
CA SER A 55 -6.69 2.42 -6.80
C SER A 55 -5.99 1.05 -6.71
N ASN A 56 -4.89 0.89 -7.45
CA ASN A 56 -4.03 -0.30 -7.41
C ASN A 56 -3.28 -0.49 -6.07
N GLY A 57 -3.47 0.42 -5.10
CA GLY A 57 -2.88 0.31 -3.77
C GLY A 57 -3.30 1.45 -2.82
N VAL A 58 -2.90 1.30 -1.55
CA VAL A 58 -3.11 2.33 -0.52
C VAL A 58 -2.03 3.40 -0.66
N GLY A 59 -2.45 4.67 -0.74
CA GLY A 59 -1.58 5.83 -0.82
C GLY A 59 -1.78 6.74 0.39
N THR A 60 -1.06 7.86 0.43
CA THR A 60 -1.12 8.82 1.54
C THR A 60 -2.49 9.48 1.68
N GLY A 61 -3.22 9.68 0.56
CA GLY A 61 -4.60 10.15 0.56
C GLY A 61 -5.57 9.17 1.23
N HIS A 62 -5.50 7.89 0.87
CA HIS A 62 -6.33 6.85 1.48
C HIS A 62 -6.07 6.70 2.97
N LEU A 63 -4.80 6.81 3.41
CA LEU A 63 -4.44 6.82 4.83
C LEU A 63 -5.00 8.04 5.56
N LEU A 64 -4.94 9.23 4.96
CA LEU A 64 -5.52 10.44 5.53
C LEU A 64 -7.04 10.30 5.72
N VAL A 65 -7.73 9.77 4.70
CA VAL A 65 -9.17 9.51 4.80
C VAL A 65 -9.46 8.45 5.87
N GLY A 66 -8.68 7.37 5.92
CA GLY A 66 -8.77 6.35 6.98
C GLY A 66 -8.60 6.93 8.39
N LEU A 67 -7.65 7.86 8.58
CA LEU A 67 -7.44 8.57 9.84
C LEU A 67 -8.63 9.44 10.23
N MET A 68 -9.32 10.06 9.27
CA MET A 68 -10.50 10.89 9.53
C MET A 68 -11.78 10.08 9.78
N LEU A 69 -11.88 8.91 9.17
CA LEU A 69 -13.01 7.98 9.31
C LEU A 69 -12.98 7.21 10.63
N GLU A 70 -11.80 6.99 11.20
CA GLU A 70 -11.68 6.36 12.51
C GLU A 70 -12.23 7.31 13.59
N LYS A 71 -13.35 6.92 14.20
CA LYS A 71 -14.21 7.84 14.96
C LYS A 71 -13.58 8.29 16.27
N ASP A 72 -12.85 7.40 16.93
CA ASP A 72 -12.35 7.58 18.29
C ASP A 72 -10.89 8.06 18.32
N GLY A 73 -10.24 8.08 17.15
CA GLY A 73 -8.85 8.46 16.95
C GLY A 73 -8.55 9.93 17.23
N ILE A 74 -7.37 10.18 17.78
CA ILE A 74 -6.84 11.51 18.06
C ILE A 74 -6.72 12.33 16.76
N ALA A 75 -6.30 11.70 15.66
CA ALA A 75 -6.16 12.37 14.38
C ALA A 75 -7.49 12.93 13.85
N ALA A 76 -8.57 12.15 13.90
CA ALA A 76 -9.89 12.60 13.48
C ALA A 76 -10.40 13.75 14.35
N LYS A 77 -10.18 13.70 15.66
CA LYS A 77 -10.56 14.77 16.59
C LYS A 77 -9.77 16.05 16.30
N ALA A 78 -8.45 15.96 16.16
CA ALA A 78 -7.59 17.11 15.86
C ALA A 78 -7.96 17.79 14.54
N LEU A 79 -8.25 17.01 13.49
CA LEU A 79 -8.67 17.57 12.20
C LEU A 79 -10.06 18.24 12.28
N ARG A 80 -11.00 17.69 13.06
CA ARG A 80 -12.31 18.32 13.29
C ARG A 80 -12.21 19.63 14.07
N GLU A 81 -11.32 19.71 15.05
CA GLU A 81 -11.07 20.98 15.78
C GLU A 81 -10.51 22.08 14.87
N LEU A 82 -9.74 21.68 13.85
CA LEU A 82 -9.29 22.57 12.77
C LEU A 82 -10.35 22.80 11.68
N ASN A 83 -11.59 22.40 11.94
CA ASN A 83 -12.75 22.54 11.05
C ASN A 83 -12.57 21.85 9.68
N VAL A 84 -11.74 20.79 9.63
CA VAL A 84 -11.48 20.01 8.42
C VAL A 84 -12.54 18.91 8.28
N MET A 85 -13.33 19.02 7.22
CA MET A 85 -14.36 18.04 6.89
C MET A 85 -13.84 17.02 5.89
N ILE A 86 -14.27 15.76 6.05
CA ILE A 86 -13.84 14.64 5.19
C ILE A 86 -14.17 14.88 3.72
N ASP A 87 -15.32 15.49 3.43
CA ASP A 87 -15.77 15.75 2.05
C ASP A 87 -14.85 16.76 1.36
N SER A 88 -14.41 17.81 2.08
CA SER A 88 -13.44 18.79 1.58
C SER A 88 -12.09 18.14 1.28
N VAL A 89 -11.66 17.19 2.12
CA VAL A 89 -10.41 16.44 1.90
C VAL A 89 -10.51 15.51 0.70
N ARG A 90 -11.62 14.77 0.54
CA ARG A 90 -11.87 13.91 -0.62
C ARG A 90 -11.86 14.72 -1.93
N ALA A 91 -12.56 15.86 -1.94
CA ALA A 91 -12.59 16.75 -3.10
C ALA A 91 -11.19 17.24 -3.48
N GLU A 92 -10.39 17.66 -2.52
CA GLU A 92 -9.02 18.11 -2.79
C GLU A 92 -8.09 16.98 -3.21
N LEU A 93 -8.24 15.77 -2.64
CA LEU A 93 -7.47 14.60 -3.06
C LEU A 93 -7.80 14.19 -4.51
N ALA A 94 -9.08 14.19 -4.90
CA ALA A 94 -9.50 13.94 -6.27
C ALA A 94 -8.92 14.98 -7.23
N ARG A 95 -8.98 16.27 -6.86
CA ARG A 95 -8.39 17.36 -7.65
C ARG A 95 -6.88 17.19 -7.85
N LEU A 96 -6.15 16.72 -6.83
CA LEU A 96 -4.72 16.46 -6.92
C LEU A 96 -4.39 15.24 -7.79
N GLN A 97 -5.23 14.20 -7.76
CA GLN A 97 -5.10 13.04 -8.66
C GLN A 97 -5.28 13.46 -10.13
N ASP A 98 -6.31 14.24 -10.43
CA ASP A 98 -6.58 14.76 -11.78
C ASP A 98 -5.47 15.68 -12.29
N ALA A 99 -4.84 16.46 -11.40
CA ALA A 99 -3.71 17.32 -11.72
C ALA A 99 -2.40 16.55 -11.97
N GLY A 100 -2.42 15.21 -11.97
CA GLY A 100 -1.23 14.38 -12.14
C GLY A 100 -0.27 14.44 -10.94
N VAL A 101 -0.70 15.03 -9.81
CA VAL A 101 0.03 14.95 -8.54
C VAL A 101 -0.32 13.62 -7.89
N THR A 102 0.01 12.53 -8.59
CA THR A 102 0.11 11.24 -7.94
C THR A 102 1.37 11.31 -7.08
N GLU A 103 1.20 11.26 -5.75
CA GLU A 103 2.29 10.80 -4.91
C GLU A 103 2.55 9.36 -5.32
N ALA A 104 3.38 9.20 -6.37
CA ALA A 104 4.00 7.95 -6.69
C ALA A 104 4.63 7.52 -5.38
N VAL A 105 4.09 6.46 -4.78
CA VAL A 105 4.87 5.65 -3.88
C VAL A 105 6.12 5.36 -4.69
N ARG A 106 7.23 6.05 -4.40
CA ARG A 106 8.55 5.56 -4.77
C ARG A 106 8.56 4.21 -4.10
N GLY A 107 8.18 3.19 -4.86
CA GLY A 107 8.11 1.84 -4.37
C GLY A 107 9.44 1.63 -3.68
N VAL A 108 9.40 1.16 -2.43
CA VAL A 108 10.32 0.08 -2.12
C VAL A 108 10.22 -0.82 -3.34
N ALA A 109 11.26 -0.82 -4.19
CA ALA A 109 11.18 -1.42 -5.50
C ALA A 109 10.53 -2.77 -5.29
N ARG A 110 9.30 -2.96 -5.82
CA ARG A 110 8.71 -4.30 -5.82
C ARG A 110 9.81 -5.13 -6.46
N PRO A 111 10.43 -6.09 -5.74
CA PRO A 111 11.49 -6.86 -6.35
C PRO A 111 10.91 -7.40 -7.64
N ALA A 112 11.62 -7.19 -8.75
CA ALA A 112 11.12 -7.60 -10.05
C ALA A 112 10.80 -9.09 -9.92
N ILE A 113 9.51 -9.42 -9.92
CA ILE A 113 9.08 -10.80 -9.81
C ILE A 113 9.45 -11.41 -11.14
N LEU A 114 10.58 -12.12 -11.17
CA LEU A 114 11.04 -12.80 -12.37
C LEU A 114 10.06 -13.95 -12.61
N ALA A 115 9.30 -13.85 -13.70
CA ALA A 115 8.42 -14.90 -14.17
C ALA A 115 8.99 -15.55 -15.43
N ARG A 116 8.70 -16.83 -15.63
CA ARG A 116 8.96 -17.56 -16.88
C ARG A 116 7.73 -18.32 -17.32
N HIS A 117 7.49 -18.31 -18.62
CA HIS A 117 6.47 -19.12 -19.27
C HIS A 117 7.09 -20.45 -19.68
N LEU A 118 6.47 -21.56 -19.31
CA LEU A 118 6.81 -22.88 -19.81
C LEU A 118 5.70 -23.36 -20.72
N ASP A 119 6.08 -23.61 -21.97
CA ASP A 119 5.21 -24.24 -22.95
C ASP A 119 5.43 -25.75 -22.91
N LEU A 120 4.38 -26.44 -22.49
CA LEU A 120 4.32 -27.89 -22.30
C LEU A 120 3.22 -28.47 -23.20
N ALA A 121 3.22 -29.79 -23.36
CA ALA A 121 2.13 -30.53 -24.00
C ALA A 121 1.66 -31.65 -23.07
N ASP A 122 0.35 -31.93 -23.05
CA ASP A 122 -0.19 -33.11 -22.37
C ASP A 122 0.05 -34.41 -23.17
N GLU A 123 -0.38 -35.55 -22.62
CA GLU A 123 -0.28 -36.87 -23.26
C GLU A 123 -0.99 -36.96 -24.63
N GLN A 124 -1.87 -36.01 -24.94
CA GLN A 124 -2.62 -35.93 -26.19
C GLN A 124 -2.02 -34.89 -27.16
N GLY A 125 -0.89 -34.25 -26.79
CA GLY A 125 -0.21 -33.23 -27.57
C GLY A 125 -0.85 -31.84 -27.49
N LYS A 126 -1.78 -31.60 -26.56
CA LYS A 126 -2.43 -30.29 -26.39
C LYS A 126 -1.50 -29.34 -25.64
N PRO A 127 -1.33 -28.08 -26.10
CA PRO A 127 -0.46 -27.13 -25.45
C PRO A 127 -1.00 -26.69 -24.09
N ILE A 128 -0.11 -26.64 -23.10
CA ILE A 128 -0.33 -26.13 -21.74
C ILE A 128 0.76 -25.10 -21.46
N THR A 129 0.36 -23.87 -21.11
CA THR A 129 1.29 -22.82 -20.67
C THR A 129 1.21 -22.66 -19.16
N ILE A 130 2.36 -22.69 -18.48
CA ILE A 130 2.48 -22.50 -17.03
C ILE A 130 3.40 -21.33 -16.74
N ASP A 131 2.94 -20.41 -15.88
CA ASP A 131 3.73 -19.31 -15.38
C ASP A 131 4.42 -19.70 -14.07
N ILE A 132 5.75 -19.71 -14.07
CA ILE A 132 6.54 -19.91 -12.85
C ILE A 132 7.04 -18.57 -12.35
N VAL A 133 6.72 -18.27 -11.10
CA VAL A 133 7.21 -17.11 -10.36
C VAL A 133 8.42 -17.52 -9.53
N PHE A 134 9.54 -16.83 -9.72
CA PHE A 134 10.78 -17.10 -9.00
C PHE A 134 10.96 -16.18 -7.78
N PRO A 135 11.66 -16.66 -6.74
CA PRO A 135 12.08 -15.83 -5.60
C PRO A 135 12.89 -14.60 -6.05
N PRO A 136 12.84 -13.49 -5.27
CA PRO A 136 13.45 -12.22 -5.66
C PRO A 136 14.99 -12.23 -5.64
N ASP A 137 15.61 -13.22 -5.01
CA ASP A 137 17.05 -13.44 -4.92
C ASP A 137 17.62 -14.28 -6.08
N TYR A 138 16.77 -14.78 -6.98
CA TYR A 138 17.22 -15.49 -8.17
C TYR A 138 17.73 -14.54 -9.24
N SER A 139 18.90 -14.83 -9.79
CA SER A 139 19.40 -14.18 -11.01
C SER A 139 18.66 -14.67 -12.25
N GLU A 140 18.73 -13.89 -13.33
CA GLU A 140 18.12 -14.23 -14.62
C GLU A 140 18.62 -15.58 -15.17
N GLN A 141 19.91 -15.88 -14.96
CA GLN A 141 20.52 -17.14 -15.36
C GLN A 141 19.95 -18.33 -14.56
N GLN A 142 19.78 -18.18 -13.24
CA GLN A 142 19.18 -19.21 -12.39
C GLN A 142 17.72 -19.49 -12.77
N CYS A 143 16.92 -18.45 -13.06
CA CYS A 143 15.54 -18.61 -13.52
C CYS A 143 15.46 -19.40 -14.82
N THR A 144 16.33 -19.08 -15.79
CA THR A 144 16.37 -19.76 -17.10
C THR A 144 16.81 -21.22 -16.94
N GLU A 145 17.82 -21.50 -16.12
CA GLU A 145 18.30 -22.87 -15.88
C GLU A 145 17.21 -23.74 -15.24
N VAL A 146 16.53 -23.24 -14.22
CA VAL A 146 15.45 -23.99 -13.55
C VAL A 146 14.27 -24.20 -14.49
N ALA A 147 13.84 -23.18 -15.23
CA ALA A 147 12.75 -23.31 -16.19
C ALA A 147 13.06 -24.37 -17.28
N SER A 148 14.28 -24.35 -17.84
CA SER A 148 14.71 -25.34 -18.83
C SER A 148 14.75 -26.76 -18.25
N ARG A 149 15.26 -26.94 -17.03
CA ARG A 149 15.29 -28.26 -16.37
C ARG A 149 13.89 -28.82 -16.13
N ILE A 150 12.94 -27.97 -15.73
CA ILE A 150 11.54 -28.37 -15.54
C ILE A 150 10.93 -28.77 -16.88
N GLN A 151 11.12 -27.95 -17.93
CA GLN A 151 10.59 -28.23 -19.26
C GLN A 151 11.10 -29.58 -19.80
N SER A 152 12.41 -29.81 -19.74
CA SER A 152 13.04 -31.06 -20.17
C SER A 152 12.61 -32.27 -19.32
N ALA A 153 12.42 -32.10 -18.00
CA ALA A 153 11.99 -33.19 -17.12
C ALA A 153 10.53 -33.60 -17.37
N VAL A 154 9.67 -32.65 -17.73
CA VAL A 154 8.27 -32.92 -18.08
C VAL A 154 8.17 -33.58 -19.46
N GLN A 155 8.93 -33.09 -20.44
CA GLN A 155 8.92 -33.64 -21.81
C GLN A 155 9.65 -34.99 -21.92
N GLY A 156 10.71 -35.21 -21.14
CA GLY A 156 11.53 -36.43 -21.18
C GLY A 156 10.96 -37.65 -20.43
N ARG A 157 9.81 -37.53 -19.76
CA ARG A 157 9.10 -38.66 -19.11
C ARG A 157 8.05 -39.32 -20.00
N GLN A 158 7.86 -38.86 -21.25
CA GLN A 158 6.87 -39.39 -22.18
C GLN A 158 7.44 -40.41 -23.20
N SER A 159 8.55 -41.07 -22.88
CA SER A 159 9.16 -42.11 -23.71
C SER A 159 9.35 -43.42 -22.95
#